data_AF-A0AAW2RBS2-F1
#
_entry.id   AF-A0AAW2RBS2-F1
#
_cell.length_a   1.000
_cell.length_b   1.000
_cell.length_c   1.000
_cell.angle_alpha   90.00
_cell.angle_beta   90.00
_cell.angle_gamma   90.00
#
_symmetry.space_group_name_H-M   'P 1'
#
loop_
_entity.id
_entity.type
_entity.pdbx_description
1 polymer ?
#
loop_
_entity_poly.entity_id
_entity_poly.type
_entity_poly.pdbx_seq_one_letter_code
_entity_poly.pdbx_strand_id
1 'polypeptide(L)'
;MERIVERYERHTYSQQKATTGSEQENWSLEYPKLVARVELLQRNMRNYAGQDLDSLSSRELHSLEQQLETALKRIRTRKLKEKEKQQTLEEQTQQEQEGLPQTQSTFRLPQPPPQLHRIPSLTIGY
;
A
#
# COMPACT_ATOMS: atom_id res chain seq x y z
N MET A 1 -67.41 -14.24 -1.32
CA MET A 1 -66.22 -13.46 -0.91
C MET A 1 -65.12 -14.38 -0.36
N GLU A 2 -65.43 -15.21 0.63
CA GLU A 2 -64.48 -16.10 1.33
C GLU A 2 -63.66 -17.02 0.40
N ARG A 3 -64.28 -17.64 -0.60
CA ARG A 3 -63.58 -18.49 -1.59
C ARG A 3 -62.52 -17.78 -2.43
N ILE A 4 -62.64 -16.47 -2.61
CA ILE A 4 -61.66 -15.67 -3.35
C ILE A 4 -60.48 -15.34 -2.43
N VAL A 5 -60.78 -15.00 -1.17
CA VAL A 5 -59.77 -14.75 -0.13
C VAL A 5 -58.95 -16.02 0.13
N GLU A 6 -59.60 -17.15 0.34
CA GLU A 6 -58.95 -18.44 0.59
C GLU A 6 -58.04 -18.88 -0.58
N ARG A 7 -58.48 -18.65 -1.83
CA ARG A 7 -57.67 -18.93 -3.01
C ARG A 7 -56.45 -18.01 -3.09
N TYR A 8 -56.63 -16.73 -2.76
CA TYR A 8 -55.53 -15.77 -2.74
C TYR A 8 -54.52 -16.13 -1.64
N GLU A 9 -54.98 -16.39 -0.41
CA GLU A 9 -54.13 -16.81 0.71
C GLU A 9 -53.32 -18.06 0.40
N ARG A 10 -53.94 -19.10 -0.18
CA ARG A 10 -53.22 -20.31 -0.62
C ARG A 10 -52.18 -20.00 -1.68
N HIS A 11 -52.50 -19.13 -2.64
CA HIS A 11 -51.56 -18.75 -3.70
C HIS A 11 -50.38 -17.94 -3.13
N THR A 12 -50.63 -16.94 -2.29
CA THR A 12 -49.59 -16.11 -1.67
C THR A 12 -48.70 -16.92 -0.73
N TYR A 13 -49.29 -17.82 0.06
CA TYR A 13 -48.55 -18.73 0.94
C TYR A 13 -47.71 -19.74 0.16
N SER A 14 -48.22 -20.29 -0.94
CA SER A 14 -47.45 -21.19 -1.82
C SER A 14 -46.31 -20.46 -2.54
N GLN A 15 -46.54 -19.21 -2.96
CA GLN A 15 -45.54 -18.39 -3.62
C GLN A 15 -44.44 -17.97 -2.64
N GLN A 16 -44.80 -17.51 -1.44
CA GLN A 16 -43.83 -17.24 -0.37
C GLN A 16 -43.04 -18.49 0.00
N LYS A 17 -43.68 -19.65 0.19
CA LYS A 17 -42.94 -20.89 0.47
C LYS A 17 -41.98 -21.30 -0.64
N ALA A 18 -42.31 -21.05 -1.90
CA ALA A 18 -41.42 -21.37 -3.02
C ALA A 18 -40.21 -20.41 -3.09
N THR A 19 -40.38 -19.14 -2.75
CA THR A 19 -39.29 -18.15 -2.74
C THR A 19 -38.46 -18.23 -1.45
N THR A 20 -39.11 -18.25 -0.29
CA THR A 20 -38.46 -18.32 1.01
C THR A 20 -37.95 -19.71 1.35
N GLY A 21 -38.54 -20.79 0.82
CA GLY A 21 -38.04 -22.15 1.07
C GLY A 21 -36.61 -22.31 0.58
N SER A 22 -36.34 -21.90 -0.66
CA SER A 22 -35.00 -21.92 -1.26
C SER A 22 -34.02 -20.97 -0.56
N GLU A 23 -34.42 -19.73 -0.28
CA GLU A 23 -33.54 -18.73 0.34
C GLU A 23 -33.30 -18.97 1.84
N GLN A 24 -34.32 -19.39 2.59
CA GLN A 24 -34.20 -19.67 4.02
C GLN A 24 -33.48 -20.99 4.29
N GLU A 25 -33.70 -22.02 3.46
CA GLU A 25 -32.87 -23.23 3.50
C GLU A 25 -31.41 -22.90 3.17
N ASN A 26 -31.17 -22.03 2.19
CA ASN A 26 -29.83 -21.55 1.85
C ASN A 26 -29.18 -20.83 3.06
N TRP A 27 -29.85 -19.86 3.68
CA TRP A 27 -29.32 -19.20 4.89
C TRP A 27 -29.11 -20.15 6.06
N SER A 28 -29.96 -21.17 6.22
CA SER A 28 -29.82 -22.16 7.28
C SER A 28 -28.55 -23.00 7.15
N LEU A 29 -28.05 -23.22 5.93
CA LEU A 29 -26.79 -23.93 5.66
C LEU A 29 -25.58 -23.00 5.60
N GLU A 30 -25.72 -21.81 5.02
CA GLU A 30 -24.61 -20.87 4.82
C GLU A 30 -24.21 -20.16 6.12
N TYR A 31 -25.16 -19.86 7.00
CA TYR A 31 -24.86 -19.20 8.28
C TYR A 31 -23.94 -20.04 9.17
N PRO A 32 -24.20 -21.34 9.44
CA PRO A 32 -23.28 -22.18 10.21
C PRO A 32 -21.89 -22.29 9.58
N LYS A 33 -21.79 -22.36 8.24
CA LYS A 33 -20.51 -22.37 7.53
C LYS A 33 -19.73 -21.07 7.78
N LEU A 34 -20.41 -19.92 7.73
CA LEU A 34 -19.81 -18.63 8.01
C LEU A 34 -19.34 -18.53 9.46
N VAL A 35 -20.17 -18.97 10.42
CA VAL A 35 -19.81 -19.00 11.85
C VAL A 35 -18.56 -19.85 12.07
N ALA A 36 -18.54 -21.09 11.55
CA ALA A 36 -17.37 -21.96 11.65
C ALA A 36 -16.11 -21.33 11.02
N ARG A 37 -16.27 -20.60 9.91
CA ARG A 37 -15.15 -19.87 9.29
C ARG A 37 -14.64 -18.75 10.19
N VAL A 38 -15.53 -17.98 10.83
CA VAL A 38 -15.16 -16.91 11.76
C VAL A 38 -14.44 -17.47 12.98
N GLU A 39 -14.97 -18.54 13.58
CA GLU A 39 -14.35 -19.21 14.74
C GLU A 39 -12.94 -19.73 14.40
N LEU A 40 -12.79 -20.36 13.24
CA LEU A 40 -11.48 -20.82 12.76
C LEU A 40 -10.51 -19.65 12.59
N LEU A 41 -10.95 -18.53 11.99
CA LEU A 41 -10.11 -17.35 11.82
C LEU A 41 -9.70 -16.75 13.16
N GLN A 42 -10.62 -16.63 14.11
CA GLN A 42 -10.32 -16.13 15.45
C GLN A 42 -9.34 -17.04 16.19
N ARG A 43 -9.53 -18.37 16.09
CA ARG A 43 -8.57 -19.35 16.64
C ARG A 43 -7.19 -19.18 16.02
N ASN A 44 -7.11 -19.06 14.70
CA ASN A 44 -5.84 -18.84 14.02
C ASN A 44 -5.17 -17.54 14.47
N MET A 45 -5.92 -16.45 14.64
CA MET A 45 -5.38 -15.18 15.15
C MET A 45 -4.78 -15.36 16.55
N ARG A 46 -5.46 -16.08 17.45
CA ARG A 46 -4.93 -16.41 18.79
C ARG A 46 -3.65 -17.23 18.69
N ASN A 47 -3.64 -18.26 17.84
CA ASN A 47 -2.46 -19.09 17.61
C ASN A 47 -1.28 -18.26 17.09
N TYR A 48 -1.49 -17.39 16.11
CA TYR A 48 -0.44 -16.48 15.61
C TYR A 48 0.05 -15.49 16.68
N ALA A 49 -0.80 -15.15 17.65
CA ALA A 49 -0.44 -14.33 18.82
C ALA A 49 0.21 -15.14 19.96
N GLY A 50 0.44 -16.44 19.77
CA GLY A 50 1.06 -17.32 20.76
C GLY A 50 0.11 -17.83 21.85
N GLN A 51 -1.21 -17.79 21.62
CA GLN A 51 -2.25 -18.22 22.55
C GLN A 51 -2.86 -19.57 22.11
N ASP A 52 -3.50 -20.29 23.04
CA ASP A 52 -4.21 -21.58 22.80
C ASP A 52 -3.39 -22.69 22.11
N LEU A 53 -2.06 -22.64 22.26
CA LEU A 53 -1.13 -23.54 21.57
C LEU A 53 -1.14 -24.97 22.10
N ASP A 54 -1.58 -25.19 23.33
CA ASP A 54 -1.62 -26.52 23.97
C ASP A 54 -2.50 -27.53 23.21
N SER A 55 -3.44 -27.02 22.40
CA SER A 55 -4.33 -27.84 21.58
C SER A 55 -3.71 -28.28 20.24
N LEU A 56 -2.54 -27.76 19.88
CA LEU A 56 -1.86 -28.05 18.62
C LEU A 56 -0.89 -29.22 18.77
N SER A 57 -0.84 -30.09 17.76
CA SER A 57 0.20 -31.10 17.65
C SER A 57 1.56 -30.47 17.32
N SER A 58 2.66 -31.19 17.60
CA SER A 58 4.01 -30.75 17.24
C SER A 58 4.15 -30.40 15.75
N ARG A 59 3.46 -31.13 14.86
CA ARG A 59 3.46 -30.87 13.42
C ARG A 59 2.76 -29.55 13.08
N GLU A 60 1.62 -29.28 13.70
CA GLU A 60 0.88 -28.04 13.50
C GLU A 60 1.62 -26.84 14.06
N LEU A 61 2.26 -26.99 15.22
CA LEU A 61 3.09 -25.95 15.82
C LEU A 61 4.29 -25.61 14.92
N HIS A 62 4.98 -26.61 14.37
CA HIS A 62 6.06 -26.38 13.41
C HIS A 62 5.55 -25.69 12.14
N SER A 63 4.39 -26.09 11.61
CA SER A 63 3.78 -25.40 10.47
C SER A 63 3.46 -23.94 10.79
N LEU A 64 2.96 -23.65 11.99
CA LEU A 64 2.63 -22.30 12.46
C LEU A 64 3.89 -21.42 12.52
N GLU A 65 4.98 -21.97 13.08
CA GLU A 65 6.29 -21.31 13.14
C GLU A 65 6.82 -20.95 11.75
N GLN A 66 6.82 -21.92 10.82
CA GLN A 66 7.28 -21.69 9.44
C GLN A 66 6.44 -20.61 8.71
N GLN A 67 5.12 -20.57 8.97
CA GLN A 67 4.25 -19.53 8.42
C GLN A 67 4.60 -18.15 8.97
N LEU A 68 4.83 -18.03 10.28
CA LEU A 68 5.22 -16.79 10.93
C LEU A 68 6.59 -16.30 10.43
N GLU A 69 7.59 -17.18 10.37
CA GLU A 69 8.92 -16.85 9.87
C GLU A 69 8.85 -16.32 8.42
N THR A 70 8.12 -17.03 7.55
CA THR A 70 7.94 -16.65 6.16
C THR A 70 7.23 -15.30 6.03
N ALA A 71 6.16 -15.07 6.81
CA ALA A 71 5.43 -13.81 6.81
C ALA A 71 6.32 -12.65 7.28
N LEU A 72 7.07 -12.83 8.37
CA LEU A 72 8.00 -11.83 8.90
C LEU A 72 9.10 -11.49 7.90
N LYS A 73 9.69 -12.50 7.25
CA LYS A 73 10.68 -12.29 6.19
C LYS A 73 10.11 -11.43 5.07
N ARG A 74 8.91 -11.75 4.58
CA ARG A 74 8.21 -10.97 3.53
C ARG A 74 7.97 -9.53 3.97
N ILE A 75 7.50 -9.31 5.21
CA ILE A 75 7.23 -7.96 5.75
C ILE A 75 8.55 -7.16 5.84
N ARG A 76 9.60 -7.75 6.41
CA ARG A 76 10.91 -7.09 6.55
C ARG A 76 11.50 -6.73 5.19
N THR A 77 11.48 -7.65 4.23
CA THR A 77 11.97 -7.38 2.87
C THR A 77 11.19 -6.26 2.19
N ARG A 78 9.86 -6.21 2.34
CA ARG A 78 9.05 -5.11 1.78
C ARG A 78 9.42 -3.77 2.42
N LYS A 79 9.50 -3.72 3.76
CA LYS A 79 9.88 -2.49 4.48
C LYS A 79 11.28 -2.02 4.13
N LEU A 80 12.24 -2.93 3.96
CA LEU A 80 13.60 -2.59 3.55
C LEU A 80 13.60 -1.95 2.16
N LYS A 81 12.93 -2.58 1.17
CA LYS A 81 12.82 -2.03 -0.18
C LYS A 81 12.14 -0.66 -0.23
N GLU A 82 11.14 -0.44 0.62
CA GLU A 82 10.46 0.85 0.71
C GLU A 82 11.37 1.93 1.30
N LYS A 83 12.15 1.60 2.35
CA LYS A 83 13.16 2.50 2.92
C LYS A 83 14.26 2.85 1.93
N GLU A 84 14.77 1.86 1.19
CA GLU A 84 15.78 2.08 0.14
C GLU A 84 15.26 3.05 -0.93
N LYS A 85 14.02 2.86 -1.40
CA LYS A 85 13.39 3.79 -2.35
C LYS A 85 13.29 5.21 -1.79
N GLN A 86 12.87 5.35 -0.53
CA GLN A 86 12.75 6.64 0.12
C GLN A 86 14.10 7.36 0.23
N GLN A 87 15.17 6.63 0.62
CA GLN A 87 16.53 7.16 0.67
C GLN A 87 17.02 7.62 -0.71
N THR A 88 16.82 6.81 -1.75
CA THR A 88 17.23 7.21 -3.12
C THR A 88 16.51 8.45 -3.61
N LEU A 89 15.24 8.64 -3.25
CA LEU A 89 14.48 9.83 -3.61
C LEU A 89 15.01 11.06 -2.85
N GLU A 90 15.30 10.93 -1.56
CA GLU A 90 15.88 11.99 -0.75
C GLU A 90 17.27 12.42 -1.24
N GLU A 91 18.11 11.47 -1.66
CA GLU A 91 19.43 11.75 -2.26
C GLU A 91 19.29 12.50 -3.59
N GLN A 92 18.37 12.09 -4.48
CA GLN A 92 18.10 12.80 -5.73
C GLN A 92 17.60 14.23 -5.49
N THR A 93 16.73 14.42 -4.49
CA THR A 93 16.19 15.74 -4.14
C THR A 93 17.27 16.67 -3.60
N GLN A 94 18.23 16.14 -2.83
CA GLN A 94 19.37 16.90 -2.32
C GLN A 94 20.33 17.31 -3.45
N GLN A 95 20.65 16.38 -4.36
CA GLN A 95 21.50 16.69 -5.53
C GLN A 95 20.90 17.77 -6.43
N GLU A 96 19.57 17.78 -6.61
CA GLU A 96 18.89 18.79 -7.43
C GLU A 96 18.92 20.19 -6.78
N GLN A 97 18.88 20.27 -5.45
CA GLN A 97 19.01 21.55 -4.74
C GLN A 97 20.44 22.09 -4.68
N GLU A 98 21.45 21.23 -4.60
CA GLU A 98 22.86 21.65 -4.67
C GLU A 98 23.30 22.04 -6.09
N GLY A 99 22.57 21.60 -7.12
CA GLY A 99 22.84 21.93 -8.53
C GLY A 99 22.39 23.32 -9.00
N LEU A 100 21.72 24.13 -8.16
CA LEU A 100 21.29 25.48 -8.54
C LEU A 100 22.46 26.48 -8.44
N PRO A 101 22.95 27.07 -9.55
CA PRO A 101 23.98 28.10 -9.46
C PRO A 101 23.37 29.31 -8.75
N GLN A 102 24.06 29.80 -7.70
CA GLN A 102 23.77 31.13 -7.17
C GLN A 102 23.92 32.14 -8.31
N THR A 103 22.81 32.56 -8.92
CA THR A 103 22.77 33.77 -9.73
C THR A 103 22.82 34.96 -8.78
N GLN A 104 23.97 35.13 -8.12
CA GLN A 104 24.31 36.40 -7.51
C GLN A 104 24.34 37.42 -8.64
N SER A 105 23.24 38.18 -8.74
CA SER A 105 23.19 39.59 -9.10
C SER A 105 24.54 40.16 -9.55
N THR A 106 24.91 39.91 -10.79
CA THR A 106 26.07 40.54 -11.43
C THR A 106 25.54 41.47 -12.50
N PHE A 107 24.95 42.59 -12.07
CA PHE A 107 24.85 43.78 -12.90
C PHE A 107 26.27 44.38 -13.00
N ARG A 108 27.12 43.77 -13.84
CA ARG A 108 28.40 44.38 -14.23
C ARG A 108 28.07 45.49 -15.22
N LEU A 109 28.33 46.75 -14.84
CA LEU A 109 28.39 47.85 -15.80
C LEU A 109 29.41 47.50 -16.92
N PRO A 110 29.18 47.96 -18.16
CA PRO A 110 30.13 47.71 -19.25
C PRO A 110 31.45 48.40 -18.94
N GLN A 111 32.56 47.64 -19.00
CA GLN A 111 33.91 48.18 -18.83
C GLN A 111 34.28 49.03 -20.07
N PRO A 112 34.87 50.23 -19.92
CA PRO A 112 35.25 51.05 -21.07
C PRO A 112 36.43 50.44 -21.84
N PRO A 113 36.52 50.67 -23.16
CA PRO A 113 37.53 50.03 -24.01
C PRO A 113 38.97 50.44 -23.65
N PRO A 114 39.95 49.53 -23.86
CA PRO A 114 41.34 49.78 -23.49
C PRO A 114 41.95 50.92 -24.33
N GLN A 115 42.64 51.84 -23.64
CA GLN A 115 43.40 52.92 -24.26
C GLN A 115 44.60 52.32 -25.02
N LEU A 116 44.67 52.59 -26.32
CA LEU A 116 45.81 52.20 -27.17
C LEU A 116 47.08 52.86 -26.62
N HIS A 117 48.06 52.03 -26.25
CA HIS A 117 49.34 52.52 -25.79
C HIS A 117 50.07 53.22 -26.93
N ARG A 118 50.37 54.50 -26.70
CA ARG A 118 51.08 55.39 -27.62
C ARG A 118 52.48 54.83 -27.90
N ILE A 119 52.75 54.49 -29.16
CA ILE A 119 54.07 54.08 -29.65
C ILE A 119 55.04 55.26 -29.51
N PRO A 120 56.20 55.12 -28.83
CA PRO A 120 57.23 56.14 -28.86
C PRO A 120 57.94 56.13 -30.22
N SER A 121 58.04 57.32 -30.82
CA SER A 121 58.71 57.58 -32.09
C SER A 121 60.22 57.33 -31.99
N LEU A 122 60.79 56.65 -32.99
CA LEU A 122 62.23 56.53 -33.21
C LEU A 122 62.82 57.90 -33.56
N THR A 123 63.63 58.47 -32.66
CA THR A 123 64.57 59.53 -33.04
C THR A 123 65.86 58.85 -33.50
N ILE A 124 66.05 58.83 -34.82
CA ILE A 124 67.34 58.56 -35.47
C ILE A 124 68.16 59.85 -35.37
N GLY A 125 69.37 59.76 -34.81
CA GLY A 125 70.35 60.84 -34.74
C GLY A 125 71.72 60.33 -35.20
N TYR A 126 72.36 61.14 -36.03
CA TYR A 126 73.56 60.91 -36.85
C TYR A 126 74.85 60.61 -36.09
#